data_AF-A0A840WV33-F1
#
_entry.id   AF-A0A840WV33-F1
#
_cell.length_a   1.000
_cell.length_b   1.000
_cell.length_c   1.000
_cell.angle_alpha   90.00
_cell.angle_beta   90.00
_cell.angle_gamma   90.00
#
_symmetry.space_group_name_H-M   'P 1'
#
loop_
_entity.id
_entity.type
_entity.pdbx_description
1 polymer ?
#
loop_
_entity_poly.entity_id
_entity_poly.type
_entity_poly.pdbx_seq_one_letter_code
_entity_poly.pdbx_strand_id
1 'polypeptide(L)'
;MAASEYVPTPTEVIAAWIPHDARWGQQARAAARLGITPLRQYVTGLIADYRDGDQELTDEFDRQSIDAVVQDLNEGAGMRFVRWDAVHDAMLVPDRSGLW
;
A
#
# COMPACT_ATOMS: atom_id res chain seq x y z
N MET A 1 -19.60 22.62 -15.46
CA MET A 1 -19.24 21.19 -15.66
C MET A 1 -18.65 20.73 -14.35
N ALA A 2 -19.37 19.92 -13.56
CA ALA A 2 -18.79 19.35 -12.35
C ALA A 2 -17.64 18.43 -12.80
N ALA A 3 -16.43 18.70 -12.32
CA ALA A 3 -15.37 17.69 -12.39
C ALA A 3 -15.93 16.48 -11.65
N SER A 4 -16.11 15.36 -12.34
CA SER A 4 -16.34 14.09 -11.64
C SER A 4 -15.15 13.92 -10.71
N GLU A 5 -15.37 14.05 -9.40
CA GLU A 5 -14.34 13.76 -8.40
C GLU A 5 -13.85 12.34 -8.67
N TYR A 6 -12.58 12.23 -9.07
CA TYR A 6 -11.96 10.95 -9.30
C TYR A 6 -11.71 10.29 -7.96
N VAL A 7 -12.36 9.16 -7.71
CA VAL A 7 -12.08 8.34 -6.53
C VAL A 7 -11.08 7.26 -6.96
N PRO A 8 -9.85 7.24 -6.41
CA PRO A 8 -8.86 6.23 -6.75
C PRO A 8 -9.35 4.85 -6.35
N THR A 9 -9.02 3.86 -7.17
CA THR A 9 -9.31 2.46 -6.83
C THR A 9 -8.42 2.00 -5.68
N PRO A 10 -8.83 0.97 -4.91
CA PRO A 10 -8.00 0.45 -3.81
C PRO A 10 -6.65 -0.09 -4.29
N THR A 11 -6.60 -0.55 -5.54
CA THR A 11 -5.34 -0.98 -6.17
C THR A 11 -4.41 0.21 -6.37
N GLU A 12 -4.91 1.34 -6.85
CA GLU A 12 -4.12 2.56 -7.06
C GLU A 12 -3.65 3.17 -5.75
N VAL A 13 -4.50 3.18 -4.72
CA VAL A 13 -4.12 3.66 -3.38
C VAL A 13 -2.90 2.89 -2.88
N ILE A 14 -2.95 1.55 -2.88
CA ILE A 14 -1.83 0.72 -2.39
C ILE A 14 -0.60 0.83 -3.29
N ALA A 15 -0.80 0.76 -4.61
CA ALA A 15 0.30 0.79 -5.58
C ALA A 15 1.00 2.15 -5.66
N ALA A 16 0.33 3.24 -5.31
CA ALA A 16 0.92 4.57 -5.22
C ALA A 16 1.56 4.82 -3.85
N TRP A 17 0.93 4.41 -2.74
CA TRP A 17 1.45 4.71 -1.41
C TRP A 17 2.69 3.89 -1.03
N ILE A 18 2.58 2.56 -1.05
CA ILE A 18 3.60 1.66 -0.49
C ILE A 18 4.99 1.85 -1.10
N PRO A 19 5.17 1.94 -2.44
CA PRO A 19 6.52 1.98 -2.99
C PRO A 19 7.25 3.30 -2.68
N HIS A 20 6.52 4.37 -2.36
CA HIS A 20 7.06 5.69 -2.04
C HIS A 20 7.39 5.88 -0.55
N ASP A 21 6.86 5.00 0.33
CA ASP A 21 7.32 4.96 1.72
C ASP A 21 8.67 4.23 1.81
N ALA A 22 9.69 4.92 2.33
CA ALA A 22 11.06 4.38 2.37
C ALA A 22 11.16 3.12 3.23
N ARG A 23 10.38 3.03 4.32
CA ARG A 23 10.42 1.92 5.28
C ARG A 23 9.52 0.79 4.79
N TRP A 24 8.23 1.07 4.61
CA TRP A 24 7.24 0.05 4.25
C TRP A 24 7.43 -0.44 2.82
N GLY A 25 7.86 0.45 1.91
CA GLY A 25 8.20 0.08 0.55
C GLY A 25 9.37 -0.89 0.46
N GLN A 26 10.35 -0.86 1.38
CA GLN A 26 11.44 -1.84 1.36
C GLN A 26 10.93 -3.24 1.75
N GLN A 27 10.13 -3.33 2.82
CA GLN A 27 9.58 -4.59 3.32
C GLN A 27 8.53 -5.17 2.36
N ALA A 28 7.66 -4.34 1.80
CA ALA A 28 6.70 -4.76 0.78
C ALA A 28 7.41 -5.31 -0.47
N ARG A 29 8.50 -4.68 -0.93
CA ARG A 29 9.32 -5.21 -2.02
C ARG A 29 9.99 -6.54 -1.66
N ALA A 30 10.46 -6.70 -0.42
CA ALA A 30 11.00 -7.96 0.05
C ALA A 30 9.93 -9.06 0.05
N ALA A 31 8.72 -8.77 0.53
CA ALA A 31 7.58 -9.69 0.50
C ALA A 31 7.14 -10.02 -0.94
N ALA A 32 7.10 -9.02 -1.84
CA ALA A 32 6.76 -9.23 -3.25
C ALA A 32 7.74 -10.18 -3.96
N ARG A 33 9.04 -10.13 -3.64
CA ARG A 33 10.02 -11.07 -4.17
C ARG A 33 9.78 -12.51 -3.75
N LEU A 34 9.11 -12.74 -2.62
CA LEU A 34 8.67 -14.06 -2.16
C LEU A 34 7.35 -14.49 -2.81
N GLY A 35 6.57 -13.54 -3.31
CA GLY A 35 5.36 -13.77 -4.11
C GLY A 35 4.20 -12.86 -3.74
N ILE A 36 3.05 -13.06 -4.41
CA ILE A 36 1.82 -12.29 -4.18
C ILE A 36 1.25 -12.55 -2.78
N THR A 37 1.25 -13.80 -2.31
CA THR A 37 0.67 -14.15 -1.00
C THR A 37 1.44 -13.49 0.17
N PRO A 38 2.78 -13.57 0.26
CA PRO A 38 3.53 -12.84 1.27
C PRO A 38 3.32 -11.33 1.23
N LEU A 39 3.29 -10.74 0.02
CA LEU A 39 2.99 -9.31 -0.14
C LEU A 39 1.61 -8.96 0.42
N ARG A 40 0.57 -9.71 0.04
CA ARG A 40 -0.78 -9.50 0.53
C ARG A 40 -0.87 -9.61 2.05
N GLN A 41 -0.17 -10.56 2.66
CA GLN A 41 -0.13 -10.73 4.11
C GLN A 41 0.54 -9.54 4.79
N TYR A 42 1.70 -9.11 4.28
CA TYR A 42 2.40 -7.94 4.80
C TYR A 42 1.53 -6.68 4.76
N VAL A 43 0.96 -6.36 3.60
CA VAL A 43 0.13 -5.16 3.42
C VAL A 43 -1.14 -5.21 4.27
N THR A 44 -1.77 -6.38 4.36
CA THR A 44 -2.92 -6.56 5.25
C THR A 44 -2.54 -6.32 6.71
N GLY A 45 -1.43 -6.89 7.18
CA GLY A 45 -0.96 -6.69 8.56
C GLY A 45 -0.61 -5.23 8.85
N LEU A 46 -0.04 -4.52 7.88
CA LEU A 46 0.28 -3.10 8.01
C LEU A 46 -0.98 -2.25 8.19
N ILE A 47 -2.00 -2.49 7.35
CA ILE A 47 -3.20 -1.64 7.28
C ILE A 47 -4.25 -2.04 8.34
N ALA A 48 -4.43 -3.34 8.59
CA ALA A 48 -5.49 -3.84 9.48
C ALA A 48 -5.01 -4.02 10.92
N ASP A 49 -3.75 -4.42 11.10
CA ASP A 49 -3.20 -4.77 12.43
C ASP A 49 -2.19 -3.74 12.94
N TYR A 50 -1.90 -2.68 12.16
CA TYR A 50 -0.83 -1.71 12.42
C TYR A 50 0.50 -2.41 12.70
N ARG A 51 0.87 -3.37 11.83
CA ARG A 51 2.11 -4.16 11.95
C ARG A 51 3.01 -4.05 10.74
N ASP A 52 4.26 -3.69 10.99
CA ASP A 52 5.33 -3.79 10.01
C ASP A 52 5.98 -5.17 10.12
N GLY A 53 5.39 -6.17 9.43
CA GLY A 53 5.77 -7.57 9.58
C GLY A 53 5.35 -8.10 10.96
N ASP A 54 6.34 -8.53 11.77
CA ASP A 54 6.10 -9.02 13.14
C ASP A 54 6.14 -7.90 14.20
N GLN A 55 6.43 -6.67 13.79
CA GLN A 55 6.58 -5.53 14.70
C GLN A 55 5.31 -4.68 14.75
N GLU A 56 4.77 -4.47 15.95
CA GLU A 56 3.66 -3.53 16.17
C GLU A 56 4.13 -2.07 16.00
N LEU A 57 3.31 -1.27 15.32
CA LEU A 57 3.50 0.16 15.18
C LEU A 57 2.85 0.87 16.37
N THR A 58 3.69 1.39 17.26
CA THR A 58 3.27 2.14 18.45
C THR A 58 3.39 3.66 18.26
N ASP A 59 4.06 4.10 17.20
CA ASP A 59 4.24 5.52 16.91
C ASP A 59 2.95 6.14 16.36
N GLU A 60 2.61 7.33 16.84
CA GLU A 60 1.38 8.03 16.47
C GLU A 60 1.39 8.52 15.03
N PHE A 61 2.55 8.95 14.52
CA PHE A 61 2.68 9.43 13.15
C PHE A 61 2.55 8.29 12.14
N ASP A 62 3.14 7.12 12.46
CA ASP A 62 2.96 5.90 11.67
C ASP A 62 1.47 5.51 11.58
N ARG A 63 0.76 5.57 12.72
CA ARG A 63 -0.68 5.24 12.78
C ARG A 63 -1.53 6.23 11.99
N GLN A 64 -1.29 7.53 12.14
CA GLN A 64 -2.01 8.56 11.36
C GLN A 64 -1.79 8.42 9.85
N SER A 65 -0.57 8.05 9.44
CA SER A 65 -0.25 7.80 8.04
C SER A 65 -1.01 6.59 7.49
N ILE A 66 -1.13 5.52 8.28
CA ILE A 66 -1.93 4.34 7.92
C ILE A 66 -3.43 4.67 7.90
N ASP A 67 -3.92 5.46 8.85
CA ASP A 67 -5.33 5.86 8.92
C ASP A 67 -5.77 6.63 7.67
N ALA A 68 -4.92 7.51 7.15
CA ALA A 68 -5.17 8.22 5.90
C ALA A 68 -5.34 7.25 4.71
N VAL A 69 -4.48 6.23 4.63
CA VAL A 69 -4.57 5.20 3.60
C VAL A 69 -5.82 4.34 3.77
N VAL A 70 -6.18 3.97 5.01
CA VAL A 70 -7.41 3.23 5.31
C VAL A 70 -8.64 4.02 4.86
N GLN A 71 -8.64 5.33 5.06
CA GLN A 71 -9.70 6.21 4.59
C GLN A 71 -9.82 6.17 3.06
N ASP A 72 -8.71 6.41 2.33
CA ASP A 72 -8.69 6.37 0.86
C ASP A 72 -9.14 5.01 0.32
N LEU A 73 -8.74 3.92 0.98
CA LEU A 73 -9.18 2.57 0.63
C LEU A 73 -10.68 2.39 0.79
N ASN A 74 -11.26 2.89 1.89
CA ASN A 74 -12.69 2.79 2.15
C ASN A 74 -13.51 3.60 1.15
N GLU A 75 -13.02 4.77 0.74
CA GLU A 75 -13.61 5.59 -0.33
C GLU A 75 -13.59 4.84 -1.68
N GLY A 76 -12.50 4.13 -1.97
CA GLY A 76 -12.35 3.26 -3.15
C GLY A 76 -13.13 1.92 -3.11
N ALA A 77 -14.00 1.68 -2.13
CA ALA A 77 -14.76 0.44 -1.89
C ALA A 77 -14.05 -0.70 -1.13
N GLY A 78 -12.83 -0.46 -0.64
CA GLY A 78 -12.14 -1.26 0.37
C GLY A 78 -11.19 -2.34 -0.18
N MET A 79 -10.38 -2.92 0.72
CA MET A 79 -9.30 -3.87 0.39
C MET A 79 -9.74 -5.11 -0.41
N ARG A 80 -11.02 -5.50 -0.33
CA ARG A 80 -11.53 -6.67 -1.06
C ARG A 80 -11.45 -6.53 -2.58
N PHE A 81 -11.33 -5.30 -3.10
CA PHE A 81 -11.21 -5.02 -4.53
C PHE A 81 -9.77 -4.74 -4.99
N VAL A 82 -8.79 -4.94 -4.11
CA VAL A 82 -7.37 -4.80 -4.46
C VAL A 82 -6.97 -5.91 -5.43
N ARG A 83 -6.44 -5.52 -6.58
CA ARG A 83 -5.83 -6.42 -7.56
C ARG A 83 -4.38 -6.65 -7.18
N TRP A 84 -4.14 -7.72 -6.41
CA TRP A 84 -2.83 -8.02 -5.85
C TRP A 84 -1.74 -8.31 -6.89
N ASP A 85 -2.09 -8.81 -8.07
CA ASP A 85 -1.13 -8.96 -9.18
C ASP A 85 -0.55 -7.61 -9.62
N ALA A 86 -1.39 -6.57 -9.72
CA ALA A 86 -0.96 -5.24 -10.12
C ALA A 86 -0.12 -4.54 -9.03
N VAL A 87 -0.49 -4.73 -7.75
CA VAL A 87 0.32 -4.25 -6.62
C VAL A 87 1.68 -4.95 -6.61
N HIS A 88 1.71 -6.27 -6.85
CA HIS A 88 2.93 -7.06 -6.93
C HIS A 88 3.85 -6.56 -8.05
N ASP A 89 3.31 -6.35 -9.24
CA ASP A 89 4.08 -5.78 -10.36
C ASP A 89 4.66 -4.41 -10.00
N ALA A 90 3.87 -3.52 -9.38
CA ALA A 90 4.31 -2.20 -8.95
C ALA A 90 5.47 -2.26 -7.92
N MET A 91 5.49 -3.28 -7.05
CA MET A 91 6.60 -3.49 -6.11
C MET A 91 7.88 -3.98 -6.81
N LEU A 92 7.75 -4.73 -7.91
CA LEU A 92 8.90 -5.30 -8.61
C LEU A 92 9.50 -4.35 -9.65
N VAL A 93 8.76 -3.32 -10.08
CA VAL A 93 9.30 -2.30 -10.96
C VAL A 93 10.41 -1.53 -10.24
N PRO A 94 11.64 -1.47 -10.78
CA PRO A 94 12.67 -0.60 -10.24
C PRO A 94 12.17 0.84 -10.28
N ASP A 95 12.31 1.55 -9.17
CA ASP A 95 11.79 2.89 -8.97
C ASP A 95 12.19 3.79 -10.15
N ARG A 96 11.24 4.10 -11.05
CA ARG A 96 11.47 4.98 -12.20
C ARG A 96 11.61 6.44 -11.79
N SER A 97 11.62 6.75 -10.49
CA SER A 97 11.79 8.10 -9.96
C SER A 97 13.21 8.67 -10.09
N GLY A 98 14.18 7.92 -10.64
CA GLY A 98 15.53 8.41 -10.96
C GLY A 98 15.66 9.25 -12.24
N LEU A 99 14.58 9.78 -12.82
CA LEU A 99 14.62 10.54 -14.08
C LEU A 99 13.73 11.79 -14.06
N TRP A 100 14.00 12.76 -13.19
CA TRP A 100 13.64 14.17 -13.42
C TRP A 100 14.74 15.09 -12.86
#